data_AF-A0A432F7L9-F1
#
_entry.id   AF-A0A432F7L9-F1
#
_cell.length_a   1.000
_cell.length_b   1.000
_cell.length_c   1.000
_cell.angle_alpha   90.00
_cell.angle_beta   90.00
_cell.angle_gamma   90.00
#
_symmetry.space_group_name_H-M   'P 1'
#
loop_
_entity.id
_entity.type
_entity.pdbx_description
1 polymer ?
#
loop_
_entity_poly.entity_id
_entity_poly.type
_entity_poly.pdbx_seq_one_letter_code
_entity_poly.pdbx_strand_id
1 'polypeptide(L)' 'MSEADRSEAKARLEGLFTESKANNEGAGIPEIVEAVLGDDADEEIAELVLMAMESHSDRITSEEILDGILKLQEWRLEQT' A
#
# COMPACT_ATOMS: atom_id res chain seq x y z
N MET A 1 11.22 9.34 4.80
CA MET A 1 11.82 8.27 3.96
C MET A 1 12.72 8.87 2.91
N SER A 2 13.72 8.10 2.47
CA SER A 2 14.56 8.45 1.31
C SER A 2 13.92 7.99 0.00
N GLU A 3 14.37 8.53 -1.13
CA GLU A 3 13.90 8.12 -2.46
C GLU A 3 14.16 6.62 -2.73
N ALA A 4 15.23 6.07 -2.15
CA ALA A 4 15.57 4.66 -2.22
C ALA A 4 14.52 3.77 -1.53
N ASP A 5 14.02 4.18 -0.36
CA ASP A 5 13.00 3.44 0.39
C ASP A 5 11.69 3.37 -0.41
N ARG A 6 11.31 4.47 -1.09
CA ARG A 6 10.13 4.50 -1.97
C ARG A 6 10.28 3.58 -3.17
N SER A 7 11.46 3.57 -3.82
CA SER A 7 11.72 2.68 -4.95
C SER A 7 11.68 1.21 -4.54
N GLU A 8 12.18 0.87 -3.36
CA GLU A 8 12.13 -0.50 -2.84
C GLU A 8 10.69 -0.93 -2.50
N ALA A 9 9.93 -0.07 -1.83
CA ALA A 9 8.51 -0.29 -1.57
C ALA A 9 7.71 -0.50 -2.86
N LYS A 10 7.98 0.29 -3.91
CA LYS A 10 7.37 0.11 -5.23
C LYS A 10 7.68 -1.26 -5.83
N ALA A 11 8.94 -1.69 -5.77
CA ALA A 11 9.36 -2.99 -6.31
C ALA A 11 8.67 -4.16 -5.58
N ARG A 12 8.54 -4.09 -4.25
CA ARG A 12 7.80 -5.09 -3.46
C ARG A 12 6.32 -5.13 -3.86
N LEU A 13 5.68 -3.96 -3.97
CA LEU A 13 4.28 -3.83 -4.37
C LEU A 13 4.02 -4.37 -5.79
N GLU A 14 4.90 -4.06 -6.76
CA GLU A 14 4.80 -4.59 -8.11
C GLU A 14 5.01 -6.12 -8.17
N GLY A 15 5.91 -6.64 -7.33
CA GLY A 15 6.11 -8.07 -7.14
C GLY A 15 4.84 -8.77 -6.66
N LEU A 16 4.22 -8.24 -5.60
CA LEU A 16 2.97 -8.74 -5.04
C LEU A 16 1.85 -8.78 -6.08
N PHE A 17 1.67 -7.71 -6.86
CA PHE A 17 0.64 -7.68 -7.91
C PHE A 17 0.93 -8.66 -9.06
N THR A 18 2.21 -8.86 -9.40
CA THR A 18 2.61 -9.84 -10.42
C THR A 18 2.29 -11.25 -9.96
N GLU A 19 2.62 -11.59 -8.71
CA GLU A 19 2.34 -12.89 -8.10
C GLU A 19 0.84 -13.14 -7.96
N SER A 20 0.10 -12.19 -7.38
CA SER A 20 -1.35 -12.28 -7.21
C SER A 20 -2.05 -12.52 -8.56
N LYS A 21 -1.66 -11.74 -9.59
CA LYS A 21 -2.17 -11.92 -10.96
C LYS A 21 -1.82 -13.27 -11.56
N ALA A 22 -0.63 -13.82 -11.28
CA ALA A 22 -0.22 -15.13 -11.76
C ALA A 22 -1.03 -16.26 -11.10
N ASN A 23 -1.38 -16.10 -9.82
CA ASN A 23 -2.23 -17.02 -9.07
C ASN A 23 -3.74 -16.81 -9.33
N ASN A 24 -4.10 -15.81 -10.15
CA ASN A 24 -5.48 -15.41 -10.42
C ASN A 24 -6.25 -15.04 -9.14
N GLU A 25 -5.52 -14.53 -8.15
CA GLU A 25 -5.99 -14.01 -6.87
C GLU A 25 -5.77 -12.50 -6.85
N GLY A 26 -6.63 -11.77 -6.13
CA GLY A 26 -6.38 -10.35 -5.85
C GLY A 26 -5.38 -10.23 -4.71
N ALA A 27 -4.56 -9.18 -4.71
CA ALA A 27 -3.71 -8.86 -3.55
C ALA A 27 -4.60 -8.35 -2.41
N GLY A 28 -4.44 -8.91 -1.21
CA GLY A 28 -5.13 -8.45 -0.01
C GLY A 28 -4.64 -7.06 0.41
N ILE A 29 -5.54 -6.24 0.96
CA ILE A 29 -5.16 -4.92 1.50
C ILE A 29 -4.04 -5.03 2.55
N PRO A 30 -4.06 -5.97 3.53
CA PRO A 30 -2.96 -6.11 4.47
C PRO A 30 -1.62 -6.39 3.80
N GLU A 31 -1.59 -7.24 2.77
CA GLU A 31 -0.38 -7.58 2.02
C GLU A 31 0.15 -6.38 1.23
N ILE A 32 -0.75 -5.58 0.66
CA ILE A 32 -0.41 -4.33 -0.05
C ILE A 32 0.23 -3.34 0.91
N VAL A 33 -0.34 -3.17 2.11
CA VAL A 33 0.19 -2.26 3.13
C VAL A 33 1.55 -2.74 3.62
N GLU A 34 1.71 -4.04 3.89
CA GLU A 34 3.00 -4.64 4.29
C GLU A 34 4.06 -4.48 3.20
N ALA A 35 3.70 -4.66 1.92
CA ALA A 35 4.62 -4.45 0.81
C ALA A 35 5.13 -3.00 0.73
N VAL A 36 4.31 -2.02 1.12
CA VAL A 36 4.64 -0.60 1.07
C VAL A 36 5.38 -0.11 2.32
N LEU A 37 4.89 -0.46 3.51
CA LEU A 37 5.41 0.07 4.78
C LEU A 37 6.39 -0.88 5.49
N GLY A 38 6.44 -2.16 5.11
CA GLY A 38 7.30 -3.14 5.75
C GLY A 38 7.00 -3.26 7.25
N ASP A 39 8.02 -3.11 8.09
CA ASP A 39 7.90 -3.21 9.55
C ASP A 39 7.03 -2.10 10.18
N ASP A 40 6.78 -0.99 9.45
CA ASP A 40 5.90 0.09 9.89
C ASP A 40 4.41 -0.18 9.57
N ALA A 41 4.10 -1.31 8.93
CA ALA A 41 2.73 -1.74 8.68
C ALA A 41 2.06 -2.25 9.96
N ASP A 42 0.83 -1.80 10.20
CA ASP A 42 -0.01 -2.29 11.29
C ASP A 42 -1.49 -2.41 10.87
N GLU A 43 -2.29 -3.00 11.76
CA GLU A 43 -3.71 -3.25 11.52
C GLU A 43 -4.52 -1.95 11.35
N GLU A 44 -4.16 -0.89 12.07
CA GLU A 44 -4.85 0.41 12.00
C GLU A 44 -4.66 1.05 10.62
N ILE A 45 -3.43 1.09 10.11
CA ILE A 45 -3.18 1.65 8.77
C ILE A 45 -3.79 0.75 7.69
N ALA A 46 -3.81 -0.58 7.86
CA ALA A 46 -4.49 -1.49 6.94
C ALA A 46 -6.01 -1.24 6.86
N GLU A 47 -6.68 -1.00 8.00
CA GLU A 47 -8.09 -0.63 8.04
C GLU A 47 -8.37 0.72 7.35
N LEU A 48 -7.51 1.72 7.58
CA LEU A 48 -7.65 3.02 6.92
C LEU A 48 -7.51 2.91 5.39
N VAL A 49 -6.56 2.10 4.92
CA VAL A 49 -6.36 1.83 3.48
C VAL A 49 -7.55 1.08 2.90
N LEU A 50 -8.10 0.09 3.63
CA LEU A 50 -9.30 -0.64 3.20
C LEU A 50 -10.47 0.32 2.98
N MET A 51 -10.76 1.19 3.95
CA MET A 51 -11.83 2.18 3.82
C MET A 51 -11.61 3.13 2.64
N ALA A 52 -10.38 3.58 2.42
CA ALA A 52 -10.04 4.41 1.28
C ALA A 52 -10.28 3.67 -0.05
N MET A 53 -9.87 2.41 -0.15
CA MET A 53 -10.06 1.57 -1.34
C MET A 53 -11.53 1.28 -1.63
N GLU A 54 -12.35 0.98 -0.62
CA GLU A 54 -13.79 0.75 -0.79
C GLU A 54 -14.52 1.99 -1.31
N SER A 55 -14.01 3.18 -0.99
CA SER A 55 -14.58 4.45 -1.47
C SER A 55 -14.20 4.79 -2.91
N HIS A 56 -13.21 4.11 -3.49
CA HIS A 56 -12.74 4.32 -4.86
C HIS A 56 -13.40 3.31 -5.83
N SER A 57 -14.12 3.83 -6.83
CA SER A 57 -14.77 3.02 -7.87
C SER A 57 -13.93 2.80 -9.13
N ASP A 58 -12.79 3.49 -9.24
CA ASP A 58 -11.97 3.54 -10.46
C ASP A 58 -10.72 2.67 -10.37
N ARG A 59 -10.15 2.37 -11.54
CA ARG A 59 -8.87 1.66 -11.64
C ARG A 59 -7.75 2.52 -11.06
N ILE A 60 -7.22 2.08 -9.94
CA ILE A 60 -6.06 2.67 -9.28
C ILE A 60 -4.78 1.99 -9.80
N THR A 61 -3.74 2.78 -10.04
CA THR A 61 -2.40 2.30 -10.40
C THR A 61 -1.56 2.01 -9.16
N SER A 62 -0.56 1.13 -9.28
CA SER A 62 0.36 0.80 -8.16
C SER A 62 1.07 2.03 -7.59
N GLU A 63 1.33 3.05 -8.43
CA GLU A 63 1.95 4.30 -7.99
C GLU A 63 1.00 5.16 -7.15
N GLU A 64 -0.27 5.20 -7.51
CA GLU A 64 -1.31 5.87 -6.71
C GLU A 64 -1.56 5.13 -5.38
N ILE A 65 -1.49 3.80 -5.37
CA ILE A 65 -1.58 3.00 -4.13
C ILE A 65 -0.41 3.34 -3.22
N LEU A 66 0.80 3.27 -3.75
CA LEU A 66 2.02 3.59 -3.02
C LEU A 66 1.91 5.00 -2.42
N ASP A 67 1.67 6.01 -3.25
CA ASP A 67 1.59 7.39 -2.79
C ASP A 67 0.44 7.62 -1.80
N GLY A 68 -0.70 6.94 -1.99
CA GLY A 68 -1.84 7.01 -1.09
C GLY A 68 -1.52 6.48 0.30
N ILE A 69 -0.92 5.28 0.37
CA ILE A 69 -0.54 4.65 1.65
C ILE A 69 0.52 5.47 2.37
N LEU A 70 1.52 5.99 1.64
CA LEU A 70 2.58 6.81 2.22
C LEU A 70 2.04 8.11 2.81
N LYS A 71 1.16 8.81 2.09
CA LYS A 71 0.52 10.04 2.58
C LYS A 71 -0.38 9.78 3.79
N LEU A 72 -1.06 8.64 3.80
CA LEU A 72 -1.94 8.26 4.90
C LEU A 72 -1.13 7.96 6.17
N GLN A 73 0.01 7.28 6.02
CA GLN A 73 0.95 7.04 7.12
C GLN A 73 1.57 8.35 7.62
N GLU A 74 1.99 9.25 6.73
CA GLU A 74 2.47 10.59 7.12
C GLU A 74 1.40 11.35 7.91
N TRP A 75 0.16 11.42 7.40
CA TRP A 75 -0.95 12.08 8.08
C TRP A 75 -1.21 11.51 9.47
N ARG A 76 -1.16 10.18 9.62
CA ARG A 76 -1.35 9.49 10.90
C ARG A 76 -0.26 9.85 11.91
N LEU A 77 1.00 9.90 11.47
CA LEU A 77 2.13 10.32 12.31
C LEU A 77 2.03 11.79 12.73
N GLU A 78 1.46 12.66 11.88
CA GLU A 78 1.23 14.08 12.20
C GLU A 78 0.09 14.30 13.22
N GLN A 79 -0.77 13.31 13.47
CA GLN A 79 -1.81 13.40 14.51
C GLN A 79 -1.29 13.13 15.93
N THR A 80 -0.03 12.69 16.09
CA THR A 80 0.59 12.31 17.38
C THR A 80 1.58 13.36 17.86
#